data_AF-A0A974BEJ7-F1
#
_entry.id   AF-A0A974BEJ7-F1
#
_cell.length_a   1.000
_cell.length_b   1.000
_cell.length_c   1.000
_cell.angle_alpha   90.00
_cell.angle_beta   90.00
_cell.angle_gamma   90.00
#
_symmetry.space_group_name_H-M   'P 1'
#
loop_
_entity.id
_entity.type
_entity.pdbx_description
1 polymer ?
#
loop_
_entity_poly.entity_id
_entity_poly.type
_entity_poly.pdbx_seq_one_letter_code
_entity_poly.pdbx_strand_id
1 'polypeptide(L)'
;RGHWNNKVEFVLSVAGEIIGLGNVWRFPYLCYKNGGGAFLIPYVVFFICCGIPVFFLETALGQFTSEGGITCWRKVCPLFEGIGYATQVIEAHLNVYYIIILAWAIFYLFNCFTTELPWATCGHEWNTVPRSPCWKSTLFSPSAVALQCHHLSPLVSLHRRRVLAISDGIEHMGNLRWELALCLLAAWTICYFCIWKGTKSTGKVVYVTATFPYIMLMILLIRGVTLPGASEGIKFYLYPDISRL
;
A
#
# COMPACT_ATOMS: atom_id res chain seq x y z
N ARG A 1 5.32 21.38 -24.57
CA ARG A 1 5.83 20.77 -23.33
C ARG A 1 5.50 21.68 -22.15
N GLY A 2 5.06 21.13 -21.02
CA GLY A 2 4.97 21.89 -19.77
C GLY A 2 6.27 21.77 -18.98
N HIS A 3 6.75 22.86 -18.39
CA HIS A 3 7.83 22.84 -17.40
C HIS A 3 7.23 22.77 -15.99
N TRP A 4 7.95 22.16 -15.06
CA TRP A 4 7.64 22.29 -13.63
C TRP A 4 7.81 23.75 -13.22
N ASN A 5 6.91 24.27 -12.38
CA ASN A 5 7.04 25.67 -11.97
C ASN A 5 8.23 25.85 -11.03
N ASN A 6 8.46 24.88 -10.12
CA ASN A 6 9.51 24.93 -9.11
C ASN A 6 10.25 23.59 -9.01
N LYS A 7 11.54 23.63 -8.62
CA LYS A 7 12.34 22.43 -8.34
C LYS A 7 11.73 21.56 -7.23
N VAL A 8 11.11 22.19 -6.22
CA VAL A 8 10.46 21.49 -5.11
C VAL A 8 9.26 20.66 -5.59
N GLU A 9 8.48 21.18 -6.55
CA GLU A 9 7.35 20.43 -7.14
C GLU A 9 7.87 19.14 -7.80
N PHE A 10 8.97 19.22 -8.54
CA PHE A 10 9.61 18.05 -9.15
C PHE A 10 10.11 17.05 -8.10
N VAL A 11 10.87 17.50 -7.09
CA VAL A 11 11.40 16.62 -6.04
C VAL A 11 10.28 15.95 -5.25
N LEU A 12 9.22 16.67 -4.91
CA LEU A 12 8.05 16.10 -4.21
C LEU A 12 7.26 15.14 -5.09
N SER A 13 7.13 15.39 -6.40
CA SER A 13 6.53 14.41 -7.32
C SER A 13 7.33 13.12 -7.38
N VAL A 14 8.65 13.21 -7.47
CA VAL A 14 9.54 12.04 -7.45
C VAL A 14 9.47 11.31 -6.12
N ALA A 15 9.49 12.02 -4.99
CA ALA A 15 9.34 11.43 -3.67
C ALA A 15 7.97 10.73 -3.49
N GLY A 16 6.90 11.34 -3.98
CA GLY A 16 5.56 10.76 -3.95
C GLY A 16 5.45 9.47 -4.77
N GLU A 17 6.19 9.36 -5.88
CA GLU A 17 6.23 8.16 -6.71
C GLU A 17 7.00 7.01 -6.03
N ILE A 18 8.16 7.32 -5.45
CA ILE A 18 9.01 6.31 -4.78
C ILE A 18 8.34 5.77 -3.51
N ILE A 19 7.46 6.55 -2.89
CA ILE A 19 6.84 6.23 -1.61
C ILE A 19 5.44 5.67 -1.81
N GLY A 20 5.38 4.37 -2.04
CA GLY A 20 4.13 3.62 -2.16
C GLY A 20 3.74 2.86 -0.89
N LEU A 21 2.56 2.24 -0.94
CA LEU A 21 2.07 1.32 0.09
C LEU A 21 3.08 0.21 0.41
N GLY A 22 3.85 -0.25 -0.59
CA GLY A 22 4.88 -1.28 -0.40
C GLY A 22 5.91 -0.93 0.67
N ASN A 23 6.28 0.35 0.82
CA ASN A 23 7.23 0.78 1.85
C ASN A 23 6.62 0.66 3.26
N VAL A 24 5.30 0.79 3.39
CA VAL A 24 4.60 0.78 4.68
C VAL A 24 4.41 -0.63 5.22
N TRP A 25 4.12 -1.62 4.37
CA TRP A 25 3.80 -2.98 4.84
C TRP A 25 4.73 -4.07 4.30
N ARG A 26 5.16 -3.99 3.03
CA ARG A 26 5.96 -5.04 2.40
C ARG A 26 7.40 -5.02 2.87
N PHE A 27 8.01 -3.83 2.98
CA PHE A 27 9.38 -3.71 3.48
C PHE A 27 9.52 -4.25 4.91
N PRO A 28 8.69 -3.84 5.90
CA PRO A 28 8.76 -4.42 7.24
C PRO A 28 8.50 -5.93 7.25
N TYR A 29 7.54 -6.40 6.46
CA TYR A 29 7.24 -7.84 6.38
C TYR A 29 8.44 -8.65 5.86
N LEU A 30 9.10 -8.19 4.79
CA LEU A 30 10.27 -8.86 4.21
C LEU A 30 11.49 -8.78 5.13
N CYS A 31 11.74 -7.63 5.74
CA CYS A 31 12.81 -7.43 6.71
C CYS A 31 12.68 -8.43 7.85
N TYR A 32 11.48 -8.52 8.45
CA TYR A 32 11.19 -9.51 9.48
C TYR A 32 11.40 -10.96 9.00
N LYS A 33 10.83 -11.33 7.84
CA LYS A 33 10.89 -12.71 7.34
C LYS A 33 12.32 -13.19 7.06
N ASN A 34 13.19 -12.28 6.62
CA ASN A 34 14.54 -12.56 6.14
C ASN A 34 15.63 -12.23 7.18
N GLY A 35 15.36 -12.43 8.48
CA GLY A 35 16.37 -12.29 9.53
C GLY A 35 16.41 -10.93 10.23
N GLY A 36 15.33 -10.16 10.14
CA GLY A 36 15.15 -8.90 10.87
C GLY A 36 16.24 -7.89 10.53
N GLY A 37 16.98 -7.45 11.55
CA GLY A 37 18.08 -6.49 11.37
C GLY A 37 19.18 -6.96 10.40
N ALA A 38 19.38 -8.27 10.24
CA ALA A 38 20.38 -8.82 9.33
C ALA A 38 20.06 -8.49 7.86
N PHE A 39 18.78 -8.50 7.48
CA PHE A 39 18.31 -8.17 6.13
C PHE A 39 18.71 -6.75 5.68
N LEU A 40 18.90 -5.83 6.62
CA LEU A 40 19.27 -4.45 6.31
C LEU A 40 20.67 -4.35 5.66
N ILE A 41 21.56 -5.31 5.91
CA ILE A 41 22.92 -5.32 5.33
C ILE A 41 22.86 -5.49 3.81
N PRO A 42 22.33 -6.60 3.25
CA PRO A 42 22.23 -6.75 1.80
C PRO A 42 21.31 -5.69 1.21
N TYR A 43 20.25 -5.28 1.91
CA TYR A 43 19.38 -4.19 1.46
C TYR A 43 20.15 -2.89 1.19
N VAL A 44 20.99 -2.44 2.12
CA VAL A 44 21.79 -1.22 1.96
C VAL A 44 22.85 -1.39 0.86
N VAL A 45 23.48 -2.56 0.76
CA VAL A 45 24.46 -2.85 -0.31
C VAL A 45 23.81 -2.76 -1.69
N PHE A 46 22.69 -3.47 -1.92
CA PHE A 46 21.97 -3.41 -3.19
C PHE A 46 21.35 -2.04 -3.45
N PHE A 47 20.94 -1.32 -2.41
CA PHE A 47 20.45 0.05 -2.55
C PHE A 47 21.53 0.99 -3.10
N ILE A 48 22.75 0.92 -2.56
CA ILE A 48 23.87 1.77 -3.00
C ILE A 48 24.42 1.30 -4.36
N CYS A 49 24.60 0.00 -4.56
CA CYS A 49 25.23 -0.55 -5.76
C CYS A 49 24.30 -0.63 -6.97
N CYS A 50 22.99 -0.78 -6.77
CA CYS A 50 22.01 -0.95 -7.85
C CYS A 50 20.90 0.09 -7.82
N GLY A 51 20.30 0.36 -6.65
CA GLY A 51 19.17 1.28 -6.52
C GLY A 51 19.50 2.71 -6.95
N ILE A 52 20.51 3.32 -6.32
CA ILE A 52 20.93 4.70 -6.62
C ILE A 52 21.40 4.85 -8.09
N PRO A 53 22.27 3.97 -8.64
CA PRO A 53 22.72 4.10 -10.02
C PRO A 53 21.59 3.99 -11.05
N VAL A 54 20.66 3.04 -10.88
CA VAL A 54 19.53 2.86 -11.82
C VAL A 54 18.59 4.07 -11.76
N PHE A 55 18.27 4.55 -10.56
CA PHE A 55 17.44 5.74 -10.39
C PHE A 55 18.06 7.00 -11.03
N PHE A 56 19.37 7.19 -10.84
CA PHE A 56 20.08 8.31 -11.44
C PHE A 56 20.17 8.18 -12.97
N LEU A 57 20.43 6.97 -13.48
CA LEU A 57 20.44 6.69 -14.90
C LEU A 57 19.11 7.06 -15.57
N GLU A 58 17.99 6.61 -15.01
CA GLU A 58 16.66 6.85 -15.56
C GLU A 58 16.29 8.35 -15.55
N THR A 59 16.54 9.02 -14.42
CA THR A 59 16.26 10.45 -14.29
C THR A 59 17.15 11.30 -15.20
N ALA A 60 18.44 11.00 -15.29
CA ALA A 60 19.36 11.67 -16.21
C ALA A 60 18.98 11.43 -17.67
N LEU A 61 18.58 10.21 -18.03
CA LEU A 61 18.14 9.86 -19.38
C LEU A 61 16.86 10.62 -19.77
N GLY A 62 15.89 10.70 -18.86
CA GLY A 62 14.65 11.47 -19.08
C GLY A 62 14.90 12.96 -19.24
N GLN A 63 15.84 13.53 -18.46
CA GLN A 63 16.25 14.94 -18.59
C GLN A 63 16.97 15.20 -19.92
N PHE A 64 17.94 14.34 -20.28
CA PHE A 64 18.76 14.49 -21.48
C PHE A 64 17.94 14.36 -22.76
N THR A 65 17.15 13.29 -22.88
CA THR A 65 16.35 13.07 -24.09
C THR A 65 15.19 14.03 -24.18
N SER A 66 14.67 14.47 -23.02
CA SER A 66 13.43 15.22 -22.92
C SER A 66 12.40 14.58 -23.84
N GLU A 67 12.05 13.33 -23.60
CA GLU A 67 11.10 12.54 -24.40
C GLU A 67 10.23 11.68 -23.47
N GLY A 68 9.16 11.08 -23.99
CA GLY A 68 8.37 10.11 -23.26
C GLY A 68 9.07 8.75 -23.19
N GLY A 69 8.54 7.82 -22.39
CA GLY A 69 9.17 6.50 -22.18
C GLY A 69 9.41 5.70 -23.46
N ILE A 70 8.54 5.82 -24.48
CA ILE A 70 8.73 5.15 -25.79
C ILE A 70 9.69 5.95 -26.68
N THR A 71 9.45 7.25 -26.84
CA THR A 71 10.21 8.09 -27.78
C THR A 71 11.66 8.30 -27.34
N CYS A 72 11.96 8.16 -26.04
CA CYS A 72 13.30 8.15 -25.49
C CYS A 72 14.17 7.03 -26.10
N TRP A 73 13.67 5.79 -26.12
CA TRP A 73 14.41 4.66 -26.69
C TRP A 73 14.69 4.81 -28.17
N ARG A 74 13.76 5.41 -28.94
CA ARG A 74 13.99 5.70 -30.37
C ARG A 74 15.16 6.66 -30.61
N LYS A 75 15.46 7.58 -29.68
CA LYS A 75 16.61 8.49 -29.78
C LYS A 75 17.93 7.84 -29.32
N VAL A 76 17.86 6.92 -28.35
CA VAL A 76 19.05 6.28 -27.76
C VAL A 76 19.49 5.09 -28.62
N CYS A 77 18.58 4.15 -28.85
CA CYS A 77 18.79 2.94 -29.63
C CYS A 77 17.44 2.41 -30.13
N PRO A 78 17.09 2.63 -31.42
CA PRO A 78 15.81 2.20 -31.99
C PRO A 78 15.52 0.70 -31.82
N LEU A 79 16.56 -0.14 -31.75
CA LEU A 79 16.41 -1.58 -31.51
C LEU A 79 15.71 -1.88 -30.18
N PHE A 80 15.85 -1.01 -29.18
CA PHE A 80 15.27 -1.16 -27.85
C PHE A 80 13.95 -0.40 -27.67
N GLU A 81 13.31 0.06 -28.75
CA GLU A 81 12.00 0.72 -28.69
C GLU A 81 10.92 -0.17 -28.04
N GLY A 82 11.04 -1.50 -28.17
CA GLY A 82 10.17 -2.46 -27.49
C GLY A 82 10.17 -2.36 -25.96
N ILE A 83 11.25 -1.88 -25.35
CA ILE A 83 11.32 -1.65 -23.89
C ILE A 83 10.28 -0.61 -23.47
N GLY A 84 10.16 0.48 -24.24
CA GLY A 84 9.19 1.54 -23.94
C GLY A 84 7.74 1.03 -23.99
N TYR A 85 7.40 0.22 -24.97
CA TYR A 85 6.07 -0.41 -25.07
C TYR A 85 5.82 -1.39 -23.92
N ALA A 86 6.81 -2.22 -23.58
CA ALA A 86 6.71 -3.15 -22.47
C ALA A 86 6.43 -2.43 -21.14
N THR A 87 7.16 -1.34 -20.86
CA THR A 87 6.92 -0.51 -19.67
C THR A 87 5.50 0.05 -19.65
N GLN A 88 4.96 0.56 -20.77
CA GLN A 88 3.58 1.06 -20.80
C GLN A 88 2.53 -0.02 -20.54
N VAL A 89 2.75 -1.25 -21.03
CA VAL A 89 1.86 -2.39 -20.73
C VAL A 89 1.90 -2.75 -19.25
N ILE A 90 3.09 -2.77 -18.66
CA ILE A 90 3.26 -3.04 -17.21
C ILE A 90 2.52 -1.98 -16.41
N GLU A 91 2.73 -0.69 -16.69
CA GLU A 91 2.05 0.42 -16.03
C GLU A 91 0.52 0.36 -16.17
N ALA A 92 0.01 -0.04 -17.34
CA ALA A 92 -1.43 -0.23 -17.53
C ALA A 92 -1.99 -1.31 -16.59
N HIS A 93 -1.28 -2.44 -16.42
CA HIS A 93 -1.69 -3.50 -15.50
C HIS A 93 -1.60 -3.05 -14.03
N LEU A 94 -0.55 -2.30 -13.67
CA LEU A 94 -0.40 -1.73 -12.33
C LEU A 94 -1.59 -0.83 -11.99
N ASN A 95 -1.97 0.06 -12.90
CA ASN A 95 -3.09 0.98 -12.70
C ASN A 95 -4.43 0.27 -12.45
N VAL A 96 -4.69 -0.85 -13.14
CA VAL A 96 -5.94 -1.62 -13.00
C VAL A 96 -6.13 -2.16 -11.59
N TYR A 97 -5.08 -2.65 -10.92
CA TYR A 97 -5.23 -3.18 -9.56
C TYR A 97 -5.01 -2.11 -8.47
N TYR A 98 -4.11 -1.13 -8.68
CA TYR A 98 -3.86 -0.12 -7.66
C TYR A 98 -5.08 0.77 -7.40
N ILE A 99 -5.88 1.06 -8.43
CA ILE A 99 -7.10 1.85 -8.26
C ILE A 99 -8.15 1.12 -7.40
N ILE A 100 -8.16 -0.23 -7.41
CA ILE A 100 -9.03 -1.04 -6.54
C ILE A 100 -8.60 -0.91 -5.08
N ILE A 101 -7.29 -0.90 -4.81
CA ILE A 101 -6.78 -0.68 -3.45
C ILE A 101 -7.17 0.71 -2.94
N LEU A 102 -7.11 1.73 -3.81
CA LEU A 102 -7.57 3.07 -3.46
C LEU A 102 -9.08 3.10 -3.15
N ALA A 103 -9.89 2.37 -3.92
CA ALA A 103 -11.33 2.22 -3.65
C ALA A 103 -11.59 1.57 -2.28
N TRP A 104 -10.82 0.55 -1.89
CA TRP A 104 -10.89 -0.02 -0.54
C TRP A 104 -10.53 1.01 0.53
N ALA A 105 -9.47 1.80 0.32
CA ALA A 105 -9.06 2.83 1.27
C ALA A 105 -10.16 3.90 1.46
N ILE A 106 -10.81 4.35 0.38
CA ILE A 106 -11.95 5.26 0.44
C ILE A 106 -13.13 4.63 1.20
N PHE A 107 -13.43 3.35 0.95
CA PHE A 107 -14.46 2.62 1.68
C PHE A 107 -14.17 2.60 3.19
N TYR A 108 -12.95 2.24 3.59
CA TYR A 108 -12.55 2.24 5.01
C TYR A 108 -12.59 3.66 5.61
N LEU A 109 -12.18 4.68 4.86
CA LEU A 109 -12.22 6.08 5.30
C LEU A 109 -13.66 6.52 5.62
N PHE A 110 -14.63 6.20 4.78
CA PHE A 110 -16.03 6.53 5.06
C PHE A 110 -16.57 5.82 6.31
N ASN A 111 -16.12 4.59 6.56
CA ASN A 111 -16.48 3.84 7.77
C ASN A 111 -15.80 4.36 9.05
N CYS A 112 -14.79 5.24 8.96
CA CYS A 112 -14.18 5.88 10.12
C CYS A 112 -15.01 7.04 10.69
N PHE A 113 -16.03 7.53 9.97
CA PHE A 113 -16.91 8.62 10.44
C PHE A 113 -18.09 8.12 11.28
N THR A 114 -18.16 6.82 11.58
CA THR A 114 -19.17 6.25 12.49
C THR A 114 -18.73 6.41 13.95
N THR A 115 -19.70 6.47 14.86
CA THR A 115 -19.44 6.62 16.31
C THR A 115 -18.67 5.44 16.88
N GLU A 116 -19.03 4.22 16.48
CA GLU A 116 -18.28 3.01 16.75
C GLU A 116 -17.73 2.45 15.44
N LEU A 117 -16.46 2.01 15.45
CA LEU A 117 -15.85 1.45 14.26
C LEU A 117 -16.44 0.06 13.97
N PRO A 118 -16.83 -0.24 12.71
CA PRO A 118 -17.48 -1.52 12.37
C PRO A 118 -16.63 -2.78 12.59
N TRP A 119 -15.32 -2.61 12.74
CA TRP A 119 -14.35 -3.67 13.05
C TRP A 119 -13.89 -3.67 14.52
N ALA A 120 -14.46 -2.81 15.37
CA ALA A 120 -14.18 -2.82 16.81
C ALA A 120 -15.05 -3.82 17.57
N THR A 121 -16.27 -4.13 17.08
CA THR A 121 -17.24 -4.96 17.79
C THR A 121 -17.65 -6.23 17.01
N CYS A 122 -18.03 -7.26 17.75
CA CYS A 122 -18.51 -8.55 17.22
C CYS A 122 -20.04 -8.62 17.35
N GLY A 123 -20.78 -7.98 16.44
CA GLY A 123 -22.26 -7.98 16.49
C GLY A 123 -22.96 -7.75 15.15
N HIS A 124 -22.21 -7.70 14.06
CA HIS A 124 -22.72 -7.39 12.74
C HIS A 124 -23.03 -8.65 11.91
N GLU A 125 -23.88 -8.51 10.89
CA GLU A 125 -24.34 -9.60 10.01
C GLU A 125 -23.20 -10.36 9.30
N TRP A 126 -22.05 -9.72 9.12
CA TRP A 126 -20.87 -10.33 8.49
C TRP A 126 -20.01 -11.17 9.45
N ASN A 127 -20.34 -11.23 10.73
CA ASN A 127 -19.60 -12.04 11.71
C ASN A 127 -20.18 -13.46 11.76
N THR A 128 -19.30 -14.48 11.79
CA THR A 128 -19.67 -15.91 11.84
C THR A 128 -20.54 -16.27 13.05
N VAL A 129 -20.31 -15.62 14.19
CA VAL A 129 -21.05 -15.86 15.43
C VAL A 129 -21.50 -14.51 15.99
N PRO A 130 -22.80 -14.19 15.96
CA PRO A 130 -23.31 -12.89 16.39
C PRO A 130 -23.27 -12.65 17.91
N ARG A 131 -22.77 -13.59 18.72
CA ARG A 131 -22.95 -13.58 20.20
C ARG A 131 -21.77 -14.05 21.07
N SER A 132 -20.55 -14.13 20.56
CA SER A 132 -19.36 -14.37 21.40
C SER A 132 -18.38 -13.20 21.33
N PRO A 133 -17.92 -12.65 22.47
CA PRO A 133 -16.86 -11.65 22.46
C PRO A 133 -15.59 -12.27 21.87
N CYS A 134 -15.03 -11.65 20.83
CA CYS A 134 -13.83 -12.13 20.15
C CYS A 134 -12.54 -12.08 21.02
N TRP A 135 -12.66 -11.84 22.34
CA TRP A 135 -11.53 -11.65 23.24
C TRP A 135 -11.78 -11.98 24.73
N LYS A 136 -12.78 -12.81 25.09
CA LYS A 136 -12.91 -13.27 26.48
C LYS A 136 -12.64 -14.76 26.61
N SER A 137 -11.37 -15.11 26.76
CA SER A 137 -10.92 -16.39 27.32
C SER A 137 -10.79 -16.26 28.84
N THR A 138 -11.90 -16.15 29.57
CA THR A 138 -11.89 -16.16 31.06
C THR A 138 -13.00 -16.99 31.67
N LEU A 139 -13.33 -18.14 31.07
CA LEU A 139 -14.03 -19.22 31.77
C LEU A 139 -13.36 -20.56 31.40
N PHE A 140 -12.31 -20.87 32.14
CA PHE A 140 -11.74 -22.22 32.20
C PHE A 140 -12.75 -23.13 32.92
N SER A 141 -13.39 -24.03 32.17
CA SER A 141 -13.97 -25.27 32.71
C SER A 141 -13.38 -26.43 31.88
N PRO A 142 -12.76 -27.47 32.47
CA PRO A 142 -11.77 -28.30 31.76
C PRO A 142 -12.35 -29.40 30.86
N SER A 143 -13.65 -29.43 30.57
CA SER A 143 -14.29 -30.64 30.01
C SER A 143 -15.29 -30.43 28.87
N ALA A 144 -15.34 -29.23 28.27
CA ALA A 144 -16.07 -29.05 27.02
C ALA A 144 -15.08 -29.01 25.86
N VAL A 145 -15.07 -30.10 25.08
CA VAL A 145 -14.70 -30.23 23.66
C VAL A 145 -13.98 -29.00 23.09
N ALA A 146 -12.75 -29.21 22.62
CA ALA A 146 -12.07 -28.32 21.69
C ALA A 146 -12.96 -28.10 20.45
N LEU A 147 -13.95 -27.22 20.56
CA LEU A 147 -14.65 -26.67 19.43
C LEU A 147 -13.65 -25.71 18.81
N GLN A 148 -12.93 -26.22 17.82
CA GLN A 148 -11.99 -25.48 16.97
C GLN A 148 -12.77 -24.40 16.22
N CYS A 149 -13.16 -23.33 16.88
CA CYS A 149 -13.74 -22.17 16.22
C CYS A 149 -12.61 -21.47 15.46
N HIS A 150 -12.70 -21.49 14.13
CA HIS A 150 -12.01 -20.55 13.24
C HIS A 150 -12.46 -19.11 13.58
N HIS A 151 -11.98 -18.59 14.70
CA HIS A 151 -12.23 -17.23 15.15
C HIS A 151 -11.43 -16.27 14.27
N LEU A 152 -12.02 -15.86 13.13
CA LEU A 152 -11.52 -14.69 12.41
C LEU A 152 -11.76 -13.45 13.28
N SER A 153 -10.75 -12.59 13.37
CA SER A 153 -10.92 -11.29 14.03
C SER A 153 -11.99 -10.46 13.31
N PRO A 154 -12.66 -9.51 13.99
CA PRO A 154 -13.75 -8.73 13.41
C PRO A 154 -13.34 -7.99 12.14
N LEU A 155 -12.12 -7.44 12.13
CA LEU A 155 -11.52 -6.80 10.97
C LEU A 155 -11.37 -7.76 9.79
N VAL A 156 -10.86 -8.98 10.02
CA VAL A 156 -10.69 -9.97 8.96
C VAL A 156 -12.04 -10.46 8.46
N SER A 157 -13.03 -10.62 9.34
CA SER A 157 -14.39 -10.98 8.95
C SER A 157 -15.03 -9.90 8.08
N LEU A 158 -14.94 -8.64 8.52
CA LEU A 158 -15.41 -7.48 7.76
C LEU A 158 -14.72 -7.41 6.38
N HIS A 159 -13.39 -7.52 6.33
CA HIS A 159 -12.66 -7.44 5.08
C HIS A 159 -13.04 -8.57 4.12
N ARG A 160 -13.06 -9.82 4.60
CA ARG A 160 -13.28 -11.01 3.77
C ARG A 160 -14.73 -11.14 3.30
N ARG A 161 -15.70 -10.80 4.15
CA ARG A 161 -17.13 -11.08 3.92
C ARG A 161 -17.93 -9.85 3.52
N ARG A 162 -17.67 -8.68 4.11
CA ARG A 162 -18.39 -7.44 3.80
C ARG A 162 -17.71 -6.66 2.68
N VAL A 163 -16.40 -6.44 2.76
CA VAL A 163 -15.68 -5.64 1.77
C VAL A 163 -15.48 -6.45 0.49
N LEU A 164 -14.72 -7.55 0.57
CA LEU A 164 -14.40 -8.37 -0.60
C LEU A 164 -15.57 -9.24 -1.06
N ALA A 165 -16.36 -9.77 -0.10
CA ALA A 165 -17.33 -10.83 -0.36
C ALA A 165 -16.71 -11.96 -1.20
N ILE A 166 -15.61 -12.53 -0.68
CA ILE A 166 -14.76 -13.47 -1.41
C ILE A 166 -15.59 -14.66 -1.94
N SER A 167 -15.48 -14.93 -3.23
CA SER A 167 -16.13 -16.08 -3.87
C SER A 167 -15.37 -17.37 -3.60
N ASP A 168 -16.01 -18.51 -3.89
CA ASP A 168 -15.45 -19.85 -3.64
C ASP A 168 -14.25 -20.18 -4.56
N GLY A 169 -14.09 -19.46 -5.68
CA GLY A 169 -12.98 -19.64 -6.62
C GLY A 169 -12.95 -18.59 -7.72
N ILE A 170 -11.89 -18.60 -8.52
CA ILE A 170 -11.67 -17.68 -9.65
C ILE A 170 -12.71 -17.91 -10.76
N GLU A 171 -13.18 -19.15 -10.91
CA GLU A 171 -14.19 -19.54 -11.91
C GLU A 171 -15.57 -18.94 -11.61
N HIS A 172 -15.86 -18.67 -10.34
CA HIS A 172 -17.11 -18.10 -9.89
C HIS A 172 -16.90 -16.63 -9.50
N MET A 173 -17.08 -15.74 -10.46
CA MET A 173 -17.14 -14.30 -10.18
C MET A 173 -18.44 -14.01 -9.42
N GLY A 174 -18.31 -13.64 -8.15
CA GLY A 174 -19.45 -13.32 -7.28
C GLY A 174 -20.19 -12.04 -7.72
N ASN A 175 -21.09 -11.57 -6.86
CA ASN A 175 -21.89 -10.37 -7.16
C ASN A 175 -21.09 -9.07 -7.03
N LEU A 176 -21.40 -8.09 -7.89
CA LEU A 176 -20.80 -6.76 -7.81
C LEU A 176 -21.24 -6.03 -6.54
N ARG A 177 -20.27 -5.60 -5.74
CA ARG A 177 -20.48 -4.77 -4.54
C ARG A 177 -20.66 -3.31 -4.95
N TRP A 178 -21.91 -2.84 -5.04
CA TRP A 178 -22.24 -1.48 -5.48
C TRP A 178 -21.55 -0.37 -4.65
N GLU A 179 -21.41 -0.56 -3.34
CA GLU A 179 -20.69 0.37 -2.45
C GLU A 179 -19.22 0.55 -2.90
N LEU A 180 -18.56 -0.54 -3.28
CA LEU A 180 -17.18 -0.51 -3.80
C LEU A 180 -17.12 0.05 -5.22
N ALA A 181 -18.13 -0.21 -6.06
CA ALA A 181 -18.22 0.39 -7.38
C ALA A 181 -18.33 1.92 -7.31
N LEU A 182 -19.09 2.44 -6.34
CA LEU A 182 -19.15 3.88 -6.07
C LEU A 182 -17.83 4.44 -5.53
N CYS A 183 -17.16 3.72 -4.62
CA CYS A 183 -15.83 4.12 -4.13
C CYS A 183 -14.79 4.11 -5.26
N LEU A 184 -14.88 3.16 -6.19
CA LEU A 184 -14.04 3.08 -7.38
C LEU A 184 -14.29 4.26 -8.32
N LEU A 185 -15.57 4.61 -8.56
CA LEU A 185 -15.91 5.79 -9.35
C LEU A 185 -15.35 7.06 -8.70
N ALA A 186 -15.46 7.19 -7.38
CA ALA A 186 -14.86 8.31 -6.63
C ALA A 186 -13.33 8.35 -6.74
N ALA A 187 -12.66 7.20 -6.66
CA ALA A 187 -11.21 7.10 -6.86
C ALA A 187 -10.79 7.61 -8.25
N TRP A 188 -11.49 7.16 -9.31
CA TRP A 188 -11.23 7.60 -10.68
C TRP A 188 -11.46 9.09 -10.88
N THR A 189 -12.55 9.66 -10.34
CA THR A 189 -12.84 11.09 -10.47
C THR A 189 -11.77 11.93 -9.76
N ILE A 190 -11.36 11.54 -8.55
CA ILE A 190 -10.27 12.21 -7.81
C ILE A 190 -8.97 12.16 -8.64
N CYS A 191 -8.55 10.98 -9.08
CA CYS A 191 -7.33 10.83 -9.89
C CYS A 191 -7.38 11.67 -11.18
N TYR A 192 -8.53 11.69 -11.86
CA TYR A 192 -8.73 12.51 -13.05
C TYR A 192 -8.50 14.00 -12.76
N PHE A 193 -9.09 14.55 -11.70
CA PHE A 193 -8.88 15.97 -11.33
C PHE A 193 -7.43 16.26 -10.88
N CYS A 194 -6.75 15.30 -10.26
CA CYS A 194 -5.33 15.43 -9.91
C CYS A 194 -4.42 15.56 -11.14
N ILE A 195 -4.82 15.00 -12.28
CA ILE A 195 -3.99 14.91 -13.50
C ILE A 195 -4.48 15.83 -14.62
N TRP A 196 -5.76 16.25 -14.65
CA TRP A 196 -6.38 16.97 -15.78
C TRP A 196 -5.48 18.05 -16.38
N LYS A 197 -4.98 19.01 -15.58
CA LYS A 197 -4.16 20.12 -16.11
C LYS A 197 -2.66 19.77 -16.24
N GLY A 198 -2.33 18.48 -16.31
CA GLY A 198 -0.99 17.93 -16.38
C GLY A 198 -0.15 18.30 -15.16
N THR A 199 1.14 18.51 -15.38
CA THR A 199 2.15 18.81 -14.34
C THR A 199 1.81 20.04 -13.49
N LYS A 200 0.99 20.98 -14.00
CA LYS A 200 0.55 22.15 -13.23
C LYS A 200 -0.46 21.80 -12.14
N SER A 201 -1.37 20.84 -12.38
CA SER A 201 -2.29 20.35 -11.34
C SER A 201 -1.56 19.41 -10.40
N THR A 202 -0.88 18.42 -10.99
CA THR A 202 -0.17 17.37 -10.24
C THR A 202 0.86 17.98 -9.30
N GLY A 203 1.67 18.93 -9.76
CA GLY A 203 2.66 19.64 -8.95
C GLY A 203 2.08 20.35 -7.72
N LYS A 204 0.81 20.78 -7.76
CA LYS A 204 0.13 21.37 -6.59
C LYS A 204 -0.44 20.30 -5.66
N VAL A 205 -1.03 19.25 -6.21
CA VAL A 205 -1.61 18.15 -5.43
C VAL A 205 -0.52 17.40 -4.64
N VAL A 206 0.67 17.21 -5.22
CA VAL A 206 1.78 16.48 -4.55
C VAL A 206 2.29 17.16 -3.28
N TYR A 207 2.10 18.46 -3.10
CA TYR A 207 2.43 19.10 -1.83
C TYR A 207 1.67 18.49 -0.66
N VAL A 208 0.44 18.03 -0.88
CA VAL A 208 -0.36 17.36 0.14
C VAL A 208 -0.12 15.86 0.09
N THR A 209 -0.24 15.24 -1.09
CA THR A 209 -0.21 13.77 -1.18
C THR A 209 1.14 13.16 -0.87
N ALA A 210 2.26 13.86 -1.12
CA ALA A 210 3.59 13.38 -0.77
C ALA A 210 3.99 13.69 0.69
N THR A 211 3.48 14.78 1.29
CA THR A 211 3.89 15.18 2.66
C THR A 211 3.01 14.58 3.74
N PHE A 212 1.71 14.46 3.50
CA PHE A 212 0.74 13.94 4.48
C PHE A 212 1.09 12.55 5.01
N PRO A 213 1.53 11.57 4.19
CA PRO A 213 1.95 10.26 4.69
C PRO A 213 3.07 10.33 5.73
N TYR A 214 4.04 11.24 5.60
CA TYR A 214 5.10 11.39 6.60
C TYR A 214 4.58 11.93 7.93
N ILE A 215 3.68 12.91 7.88
CA ILE A 215 3.05 13.46 9.09
C ILE A 215 2.25 12.35 9.79
N MET A 216 1.47 11.57 9.04
CA MET A 216 0.72 10.43 9.58
C MET A 216 1.64 9.37 10.17
N LEU A 217 2.70 8.97 9.45
CA LEU A 217 3.68 8.00 9.94
C LEU A 217 4.38 8.49 11.21
N MET A 218 4.65 9.78 11.32
CA MET A 218 5.24 10.36 12.54
C MET A 218 4.29 10.29 13.74
N ILE A 219 3.02 10.64 13.54
CA ILE A 219 1.99 10.52 14.59
C ILE A 219 1.82 9.06 15.00
N LEU A 220 1.76 8.14 14.03
CA LEU A 220 1.65 6.71 14.29
C LEU A 220 2.89 6.14 14.99
N LEU A 221 4.09 6.65 14.66
CA LEU A 221 5.33 6.27 15.33
C LEU A 221 5.31 6.71 16.79
N ILE A 222 5.00 7.98 17.07
CA ILE A 222 4.90 8.51 18.43
C ILE A 222 3.86 7.70 19.22
N ARG A 223 2.68 7.46 18.64
CA ARG A 223 1.65 6.65 19.30
C ARG A 223 2.14 5.22 19.53
N GLY A 224 2.77 4.60 18.54
CA GLY A 224 3.28 3.23 18.58
C GLY A 224 4.30 3.03 19.70
N VAL A 225 5.27 3.94 19.87
CA VAL A 225 6.29 3.83 20.92
C VAL A 225 5.76 4.09 22.32
N THR A 226 4.63 4.82 22.46
CA THR A 226 3.99 5.07 23.76
C THR A 226 3.10 3.91 24.25
N LEU A 227 2.81 2.93 23.40
CA LEU A 227 1.97 1.78 23.78
C LEU A 227 2.77 0.75 24.59
N PRO A 228 2.12 0.07 25.56
CA PRO A 228 2.77 -1.01 26.30
C PRO A 228 3.16 -2.15 25.36
N GLY A 229 4.35 -2.72 25.54
CA GLY A 229 4.89 -3.80 24.69
C GLY A 229 5.59 -3.34 23.40
N ALA A 230 5.71 -2.03 23.15
CA ALA A 230 6.40 -1.51 21.97
C ALA A 230 7.87 -1.98 21.85
N SER A 231 8.57 -2.09 22.98
CA SER A 231 9.96 -2.56 23.03
C SER A 231 10.11 -4.00 22.54
N GLU A 232 9.14 -4.87 22.82
CA GLU A 232 9.14 -6.26 22.35
C GLU A 232 8.97 -6.32 20.83
N GLY A 233 8.05 -5.53 20.27
CA GLY A 233 7.85 -5.44 18.81
C GLY A 233 9.08 -4.91 18.07
N ILE A 234 9.74 -3.87 18.60
CA ILE A 234 10.97 -3.31 18.02
C ILE A 234 12.11 -4.33 18.09
N LYS A 235 12.29 -4.98 19.25
CA LYS A 235 13.29 -6.02 19.42
C LYS A 235 13.04 -7.17 18.45
N PHE A 236 11.81 -7.63 18.33
CA PHE A 236 11.44 -8.71 17.41
C PHE A 236 11.68 -8.36 15.95
N TYR A 237 11.47 -7.09 15.56
CA TYR A 237 11.71 -6.63 14.19
C TYR A 237 13.21 -6.48 13.87
N LEU A 238 14.01 -5.95 14.81
CA LEU A 238 15.41 -5.58 14.57
C LEU A 238 16.43 -6.62 15.05
N TYR A 239 16.03 -7.64 15.81
CA TYR A 239 16.99 -8.66 16.28
C TYR A 239 17.62 -9.37 15.07
N PRO A 240 18.95 -9.32 14.91
CA PRO A 240 19.60 -9.86 13.72
C PRO A 240 19.76 -11.38 13.84
N ASP A 241 19.13 -12.12 12.94
CA ASP A 241 19.37 -13.56 12.79
C ASP A 241 20.35 -13.79 11.63
N ILE A 242 21.63 -13.88 11.97
CA ILE A 242 22.73 -14.02 11.00
C ILE A 242 22.64 -15.32 10.22
N SER A 243 21.93 -16.35 10.73
CA SER A 243 21.74 -17.61 10.00
C SER A 243 20.90 -17.46 8.73
N ARG A 244 20.16 -16.35 8.60
CA ARG A 244 19.29 -16.04 7.47
C ARG A 244 19.86 -14.95 6.53
N LEU A 245 21.10 -14.51 6.76
CA LEU A 245 21.78 -13.50 5.96
C LEU A 245 22.20 -14.04 4.59
#